data_AF-A0A356XIF3-F1
#
_entry.id   AF-A0A356XIF3-F1
#
_cell.length_a   1.000
_cell.length_b   1.000
_cell.length_c   1.000
_cell.angle_alpha   90.00
_cell.angle_beta   90.00
_cell.angle_gamma   90.00
#
_symmetry.space_group_name_H-M   'P 1'
#
loop_
_entity.id
_entity.type
_entity.pdbx_description
1 polymer ?
#
loop_
_entity_poly.entity_id
_entity_poly.type
_entity_poly.pdbx_seq_one_letter_code
_entity_poly.pdbx_strand_id
1 'polypeptide(L)'
;MAVLNQSIAVLGSTGSIGTQTLDVAKRLEIRVEALAAGKSMDLLARQAAVFRPSLISIPEEHQADIFLRHYLSDTGINYAGKLVFGREGLISAARVDRASMTVVAVVGILGLLP
;
A
#
# COMPACT_ATOMS: atom_id res chain seq x y z
N MET A 1 12.92 20.19 17.72
CA MET A 1 11.86 19.16 17.72
C MET A 1 12.28 18.14 16.68
N ALA A 2 12.64 16.91 17.07
CA ALA A 2 13.05 15.90 16.11
C ALA A 2 11.85 15.57 15.22
N VAL A 3 11.95 15.85 13.92
CA VAL A 3 11.05 15.22 12.95
C VAL A 3 11.39 13.74 13.01
N LEU A 4 10.64 12.97 13.80
CA LEU A 4 10.71 11.52 13.72
C LEU A 4 10.33 11.19 12.28
N ASN A 5 11.27 10.63 11.54
CA ASN A 5 11.13 10.24 10.15
C ASN A 5 10.14 9.06 10.07
N GLN A 6 8.85 9.36 10.29
CA GLN A 6 7.83 8.35 10.49
C GLN A 6 7.40 7.81 9.14
N SER A 7 7.48 6.49 9.05
CA SER A 7 7.12 5.71 7.87
C SER A 7 6.13 4.63 8.25
N ILE A 8 5.13 4.42 7.41
CA ILE A 8 4.05 3.47 7.67
C ILE A 8 3.87 2.47 6.53
N ALA A 9 3.37 1.28 6.88
CA ALA A 9 2.72 0.37 5.96
C ALA A 9 1.20 0.42 6.19
N VAL A 10 0.40 0.40 5.13
CA VAL A 10 -1.07 0.44 5.24
C VAL A 10 -1.67 -0.78 4.56
N LEU A 11 -2.19 -1.71 5.36
CA LEU A 11 -2.87 -2.90 4.88
C LEU A 11 -4.37 -2.61 4.73
N GLY A 12 -4.97 -2.86 3.57
CA GLY A 12 -6.37 -2.47 3.32
C GLY A 12 -6.50 -0.99 2.94
N SER A 13 -5.50 -0.46 2.24
CA SER A 13 -5.38 0.94 1.80
C SER A 13 -6.57 1.50 1.01
N THR A 14 -7.30 0.65 0.29
CA THR A 14 -8.46 1.06 -0.52
C THR A 14 -9.79 1.01 0.24
N GLY A 15 -9.78 0.57 1.50
CA GLY A 15 -10.95 0.62 2.39
C GLY A 15 -11.05 1.95 3.13
N SER A 16 -12.18 2.20 3.80
CA SER A 16 -12.46 3.49 4.45
C SER A 16 -11.38 3.94 5.45
N ILE A 17 -10.91 3.04 6.32
CA ILE A 17 -9.84 3.36 7.29
C ILE A 17 -8.50 3.58 6.55
N GLY A 18 -8.20 2.75 5.54
CA GLY A 18 -6.99 2.89 4.74
C GLY A 18 -6.91 4.21 3.99
N THR A 19 -7.99 4.63 3.32
CA THR A 19 -8.05 5.90 2.59
C THR A 19 -7.92 7.09 3.53
N GLN A 20 -8.63 7.08 4.66
CA GLN A 20 -8.52 8.12 5.68
C GLN A 20 -7.12 8.20 6.30
N THR A 21 -6.48 7.04 6.52
CA THR A 21 -5.10 6.97 6.99
C THR A 21 -4.15 7.63 6.00
N LEU A 22 -4.31 7.35 4.70
CA LEU A 22 -3.50 7.95 3.65
C LEU A 22 -3.75 9.45 3.51
N ASP A 23 -4.97 9.92 3.69
CA ASP A 23 -5.28 11.35 3.69
C ASP A 23 -4.55 12.09 4.82
N VAL A 24 -4.51 11.51 6.02
CA VAL A 24 -3.73 12.05 7.14
C VAL A 24 -2.23 11.95 6.87
N ALA A 25 -1.74 10.81 6.37
CA ALA A 25 -0.33 10.62 6.04
C ALA A 25 0.16 11.65 5.02
N LYS A 26 -0.65 11.97 4.00
CA LYS A 26 -0.36 13.00 3.02
C LYS A 26 -0.26 14.40 3.66
N ARG A 27 -1.18 14.75 4.55
CA ARG A 27 -1.20 16.07 5.22
C ARG A 27 -0.04 16.27 6.20
N LEU A 28 0.40 15.18 6.82
CA LEU A 28 1.51 15.18 7.78
C LEU A 28 2.86 14.80 7.14
N GLU A 29 2.90 14.64 5.82
CA GLU A 29 4.09 14.24 5.05
C GLU A 29 4.74 12.94 5.58
N ILE A 30 3.93 12.02 6.09
CA ILE A 30 4.36 10.71 6.56
C ILE A 30 4.66 9.83 5.35
N ARG A 31 5.83 9.18 5.37
CA ARG A 31 6.26 8.30 4.29
C ARG A 31 5.46 7.00 4.30
N VAL A 32 4.98 6.57 3.15
CA VAL A 32 4.26 5.30 3.00
C VAL A 32 5.16 4.32 2.27
N GLU A 33 5.63 3.29 2.98
CA GLU A 33 6.59 2.32 2.45
C GLU A 33 5.90 1.14 1.76
N ALA A 34 4.72 0.76 2.26
CA ALA A 34 3.95 -0.35 1.69
C ALA A 34 2.45 -0.08 1.68
N LEU A 35 1.79 -0.58 0.63
CA LEU A 35 0.33 -0.60 0.51
C LEU A 35 -0.15 -2.02 0.22
N ALA A 36 -1.22 -2.45 0.86
CA ALA A 36 -1.95 -3.65 0.46
C ALA A 36 -3.41 -3.32 0.14
N ALA A 37 -3.99 -3.94 -0.88
CA ALA A 37 -5.41 -3.79 -1.20
C ALA A 37 -6.05 -5.10 -1.66
N GLY A 38 -7.36 -5.23 -1.42
CA GLY A 38 -8.11 -6.45 -1.71
C GLY A 38 -8.89 -6.47 -3.04
N LYS A 39 -9.23 -5.31 -3.61
CA LYS A 39 -10.18 -5.23 -4.73
C LYS A 39 -9.89 -4.11 -5.72
N SER A 40 -9.76 -2.87 -5.23
CA SER A 40 -9.76 -1.67 -6.08
C SER A 40 -8.37 -1.37 -6.66
N MET A 41 -7.98 -2.06 -7.73
CA MET A 41 -6.65 -1.88 -8.36
C MET A 41 -6.43 -0.49 -8.96
N ASP A 42 -7.47 0.16 -9.50
CA ASP A 42 -7.42 1.56 -9.96
C ASP A 42 -7.09 2.51 -8.80
N LEU A 43 -7.84 2.41 -7.69
CA LEU A 43 -7.58 3.24 -6.51
C LEU A 43 -6.19 2.95 -5.91
N LEU A 44 -5.79 1.68 -5.85
CA LEU A 44 -4.45 1.31 -5.39
C LEU A 44 -3.36 1.91 -6.29
N ALA A 45 -3.55 1.91 -7.62
CA ALA A 45 -2.64 2.53 -8.57
C ALA A 45 -2.53 4.05 -8.36
N ARG A 46 -3.66 4.74 -8.16
CA ARG A 46 -3.68 6.17 -7.83
C ARG A 46 -2.96 6.48 -6.51
N GLN A 47 -3.21 5.66 -5.49
CA GLN A 47 -2.50 5.77 -4.21
C GLN A 47 -0.99 5.55 -4.41
N ALA A 48 -0.60 4.53 -5.16
CA ALA A 48 0.80 4.26 -5.48
C ALA A 48 1.46 5.38 -6.28
N ALA A 49 0.72 6.05 -7.18
CA ALA A 49 1.24 7.18 -7.95
C ALA A 49 1.59 8.37 -7.03
N VAL A 50 0.76 8.62 -6.02
CA VAL A 50 0.96 9.69 -5.02
C VAL A 50 2.09 9.35 -4.07
N PHE A 51 2.06 8.16 -3.48
CA PHE A 51 2.94 7.82 -2.35
C PHE A 51 4.23 7.10 -2.77
N ARG A 52 4.26 6.51 -3.97
CA ARG A 52 5.39 5.74 -4.51
C ARG A 52 5.99 4.75 -3.49
N PRO A 53 5.16 3.87 -2.88
CA PRO A 53 5.65 2.90 -1.91
C PRO A 53 6.66 1.95 -2.56
N SER A 54 7.58 1.42 -1.76
CA SER A 54 8.59 0.46 -2.22
C SER A 54 8.03 -0.95 -2.41
N LEU A 55 6.88 -1.25 -1.79
CA LEU A 55 6.21 -2.55 -1.89
C LEU A 55 4.69 -2.38 -2.01
N ILE A 56 4.07 -3.15 -2.90
CA ILE A 56 2.61 -3.26 -3.03
C ILE A 56 2.19 -4.72 -2.96
N SER A 57 1.22 -5.01 -2.10
CA SER A 57 0.60 -6.32 -1.98
C SER A 57 -0.77 -6.36 -2.66
N ILE A 58 -0.94 -7.31 -3.57
CA ILE A 58 -2.17 -7.58 -4.32
C ILE A 58 -2.67 -8.99 -3.97
N PRO A 59 -3.98 -9.30 -4.00
CA PRO A 59 -4.47 -10.61 -3.57
C PRO A 59 -4.02 -11.74 -4.50
N GLU A 60 -4.08 -11.52 -5.81
CA GLU A 60 -3.80 -12.54 -6.82
C GLU A 60 -2.95 -11.96 -7.95
N GLU A 61 -2.04 -12.75 -8.48
CA GLU A 61 -1.05 -12.31 -9.48
C GLU A 61 -1.69 -11.82 -10.78
N HIS A 62 -2.80 -12.42 -11.23
CA HIS A 62 -3.50 -12.00 -12.45
C HIS A 62 -4.06 -10.57 -12.38
N GLN A 63 -4.22 -10.00 -11.17
CA GLN A 63 -4.67 -8.63 -10.99
C GLN A 63 -3.53 -7.60 -11.13
N ALA A 64 -2.27 -8.05 -11.16
CA ALA A 64 -1.10 -7.19 -11.28
C ALA A 64 -1.13 -6.37 -12.57
N ASP A 65 -1.50 -6.99 -13.70
CA ASP A 65 -1.62 -6.32 -15.00
C ASP A 65 -2.62 -5.16 -14.96
N ILE A 66 -3.74 -5.34 -14.25
CA ILE A 66 -4.76 -4.30 -14.10
C ILE A 66 -4.17 -3.12 -13.32
N PHE A 67 -3.54 -3.39 -12.17
CA PHE A 67 -2.86 -2.37 -11.38
C PHE A 67 -1.78 -1.63 -12.19
N LEU A 68 -0.91 -2.36 -12.89
CA LEU A 68 0.20 -1.79 -13.66
C LEU A 68 -0.28 -0.91 -14.81
N ARG A 69 -1.36 -1.32 -15.51
CA ARG A 69 -1.97 -0.51 -16.57
C ARG A 69 -2.54 0.81 -16.04
N HIS A 70 -3.26 0.78 -14.92
CA HIS A 70 -3.76 2.00 -14.29
C HIS A 70 -2.61 2.89 -13.83
N TYR A 71 -1.58 2.32 -13.20
CA TYR A 71 -0.41 3.07 -12.75
C TYR A 71 0.32 3.75 -13.91
N LEU A 72 0.58 3.00 -14.99
CA LEU A 72 1.22 3.53 -16.19
C LEU A 72 0.37 4.62 -16.84
N SER A 73 -0.95 4.43 -16.92
CA SER A 73 -1.87 5.42 -17.48
C SER A 73 -1.85 6.73 -16.69
N ASP A 74 -1.78 6.67 -15.36
CA ASP A 74 -1.83 7.84 -14.49
C ASP A 74 -0.48 8.56 -14.36
N THR A 75 0.63 7.83 -14.47
CA THR A 75 1.99 8.37 -14.21
C THR A 75 2.85 8.53 -15.46
N GLY A 76 2.54 7.83 -16.56
CA GLY A 76 3.37 7.75 -17.75
C GLY A 76 4.64 6.90 -17.58
N ILE A 77 4.83 6.23 -16.43
CA ILE A 77 6.01 5.41 -16.15
C ILE A 77 5.60 4.03 -15.57
N ASN A 78 6.48 3.04 -15.75
CA ASN A 78 6.28 1.73 -15.14
C ASN A 78 6.53 1.80 -13.63
N TYR A 79 5.75 1.05 -12.86
CA TYR A 79 5.97 0.91 -11.42
C TYR A 79 7.29 0.16 -11.17
N ALA A 80 8.20 0.78 -10.42
CA ALA A 80 9.53 0.23 -10.14
C ALA A 80 9.64 -0.46 -8.76
N GLY A 81 8.57 -0.43 -7.96
CA GLY A 81 8.55 -1.08 -6.65
C GLY A 81 8.27 -2.58 -6.74
N LYS A 82 8.34 -3.26 -5.60
CA LYS A 82 8.10 -4.70 -5.52
C LYS A 82 6.61 -5.01 -5.46
N LEU A 83 6.11 -5.82 -6.40
CA LEU A 83 4.78 -6.43 -6.30
C LEU A 83 4.90 -7.78 -5.58
N VAL A 84 4.01 -8.01 -4.61
CA VAL A 84 3.88 -9.27 -3.87
C VAL A 84 2.42 -9.69 -3.83
N PHE A 85 2.17 -10.99 -3.65
CA PHE A 85 0.84 -11.57 -3.87
C PHE A 85 0.33 -12.39 -2.71
N GLY A 86 -0.99 -12.43 -2.58
CA GLY A 86 -1.71 -13.29 -1.66
C GLY A 86 -1.37 -13.03 -0.20
N ARG A 87 -1.50 -14.09 0.60
CA ARG A 87 -1.28 -14.05 2.05
C ARG A 87 0.16 -13.67 2.39
N GLU A 88 1.14 -14.30 1.74
CA GLU A 88 2.56 -14.02 1.98
C GLU A 88 2.93 -12.60 1.58
N GLY A 89 2.31 -12.07 0.51
CA GLY A 89 2.45 -10.67 0.13
C GLY A 89 1.92 -9.72 1.20
N LEU A 90 0.76 -10.03 1.79
CA LEU A 90 0.18 -9.23 2.87
C LEU A 90 1.08 -9.20 4.11
N ILE A 91 1.62 -10.36 4.50
CA ILE A 91 2.59 -10.48 5.61
C ILE A 91 3.87 -9.71 5.28
N SER A 92 4.36 -9.80 4.05
CA SER A 92 5.55 -9.06 3.59
C SER A 92 5.34 -7.54 3.65
N ALA A 93 4.15 -7.06 3.29
CA ALA A 93 3.79 -5.64 3.40
C ALA A 93 3.75 -5.18 4.86
N ALA A 94 3.25 -6.03 5.76
CA ALA A 94 3.18 -5.73 7.20
C ALA A 94 4.57 -5.65 7.86
N ARG A 95 5.55 -6.36 7.30
CA ARG A 95 6.93 -6.50 7.82
C ARG A 95 7.97 -5.73 7.01
N VAL A 96 7.57 -4.72 6.24
CA VAL A 96 8.55 -3.95 5.46
C VAL A 96 9.51 -3.24 6.41
N ASP A 97 10.81 -3.58 6.34
CA ASP A 97 11.83 -3.11 7.31
C ASP A 97 11.90 -1.59 7.44
N ARG A 98 11.50 -0.88 6.39
CA ARG A 98 11.54 0.59 6.34
C ARG A 98 10.36 1.25 7.02
N ALA A 99 9.27 0.52 7.33
CA ALA A 99 8.13 1.07 8.05
C ALA A 99 8.33 0.96 9.56
N SER A 100 8.18 2.09 10.25
CA SER A 100 8.18 2.16 11.72
C SER A 100 6.87 1.70 12.36
N MET A 101 5.77 1.67 11.60
CA MET A 101 4.44 1.30 12.08
C MET A 101 3.60 0.68 10.95
N THR A 102 2.75 -0.29 11.28
CA THR A 102 1.81 -0.91 10.34
C THR A 102 0.38 -0.62 10.77
N VAL A 103 -0.40 -0.04 9.85
CA VAL A 103 -1.83 0.18 10.02
C VAL A 103 -2.58 -0.97 9.37
N VAL A 104 -3.23 -1.78 10.20
CA VAL A 104 -4.05 -2.92 9.76
C VAL A 104 -5.50 -2.47 9.58
N ALA A 105 -5.89 -2.21 8.33
CA ALA A 105 -7.24 -1.79 7.92
C ALA A 105 -7.93 -2.82 7.00
N VAL A 106 -7.50 -4.07 7.04
CA VAL A 106 -8.15 -5.19 6.36
C VAL A 106 -9.35 -5.70 7.18
N VAL A 107 -10.36 -6.25 6.52
CA VAL A 107 -11.59 -6.72 7.17
C VAL A 107 -11.48 -8.21 7.54
N GLY A 108 -11.97 -8.56 8.73
CA GLY A 108 -12.12 -9.94 9.19
C GLY A 108 -10.82 -10.60 9.64
N ILE A 109 -10.81 -11.94 9.62
CA ILE A 109 -9.69 -12.76 10.13
C ILE A 109 -8.36 -12.51 9.41
N LEU A 110 -8.41 -11.95 8.20
CA LEU A 110 -7.23 -11.64 7.39
C LEU A 110 -6.28 -10.64 8.08
N GLY A 111 -6.76 -9.84 9.03
CA GLY A 111 -5.95 -8.88 9.79
C GLY A 111 -5.26 -9.42 11.04
N LEU A 112 -5.49 -10.68 11.43
CA LEU A 112 -4.85 -11.27 12.63
C LEU A 112 -3.47 -11.87 12.36
N LEU A 113 -3.23 -12.27 11.11
CA LEU A 113 -2.00 -12.95 10.69
C LEU A 113 -0.83 -12.01 10.40
N PRO A 114 -1.00 -10.95 9.56
CA PRO A 114 0.05 -9.97 9.33
C PRO A 114 0.38 -9.17 10.60
#